data_AF-A0A3S4JQX6-F1
#
_entry.id   AF-A0A3S4JQX6-F1
#
_cell.length_a   1.000
_cell.length_b   1.000
_cell.length_c   1.000
_cell.angle_alpha   90.00
_cell.angle_beta   90.00
_cell.angle_gamma   90.00
#
_symmetry.space_group_name_H-M   'P 1'
#
loop_
_entity.id
_entity.type
_entity.pdbx_description
1 polymer ?
#
loop_
_entity_poly.entity_id
_entity_poly.type
_entity_poly.pdbx_seq_one_letter_code
_entity_poly.pdbx_strand_id
1 'polypeptide(L)'
;MLGRIFSPVSHLNSVKNSPELREAYEQTLPLLSEYSTWVGQHEGLYNAYRDLRDGDHYATLNLAQKKRLITRCAILSFPVLVCRRKNSSAMVKSPLACPSWVTSTATTWLDATMGWTKLVTDDAELAGMPESALAAAKAQAEAKEQEGWLLTLDIPSYLPVDDLLRQPGIA
;
A
#
# COMPACT_ATOMS: atom_id res chain seq x y z
N MET A 1 3.83 -18.78 2.93
CA MET A 1 2.70 -19.13 2.04
C MET A 1 1.72 -17.97 1.91
N LEU A 2 1.22 -17.41 3.02
CA LEU A 2 0.26 -16.29 3.00
C LEU A 2 0.70 -15.08 2.16
N GLY A 3 1.95 -14.61 2.31
CA GLY A 3 2.46 -13.47 1.51
C GLY A 3 2.53 -13.73 -0.01
N ARG A 4 2.68 -14.99 -0.46
CA ARG A 4 2.63 -15.31 -1.90
C ARG A 4 1.21 -15.28 -2.45
N ILE A 5 0.22 -15.60 -1.61
CA ILE A 5 -1.20 -15.60 -1.99
C ILE A 5 -1.75 -14.18 -1.96
N PHE A 6 -1.35 -13.37 -0.98
CA PHE A 6 -1.84 -12.01 -0.82
C PHE A 6 -1.14 -11.00 -1.74
N SER A 7 0.06 -11.30 -2.23
CA SER A 7 0.80 -10.39 -3.12
C SER A 7 0.05 -10.03 -4.41
N PRO A 8 -0.55 -10.98 -5.16
CA PRO A 8 -1.40 -10.65 -6.30
C PRO A 8 -2.62 -9.79 -5.93
N VAL A 9 -3.27 -10.07 -4.80
CA VAL A 9 -4.46 -9.34 -4.34
C VAL A 9 -4.10 -7.88 -3.99
N SER A 10 -3.02 -7.68 -3.25
CA SER A 10 -2.50 -6.35 -2.92
C SER A 10 -2.06 -5.59 -4.17
N HIS A 11 -1.43 -6.27 -5.12
CA HIS A 11 -1.06 -5.66 -6.41
C HIS A 11 -2.29 -5.24 -7.20
N LEU A 12 -3.30 -6.11 -7.34
CA LEU A 12 -4.56 -5.78 -8.01
C LEU A 12 -5.28 -4.61 -7.34
N ASN A 13 -5.32 -4.56 -6.01
CA ASN A 13 -5.88 -3.42 -5.29
C ASN A 13 -5.12 -2.10 -5.59
N SER A 14 -3.83 -2.17 -5.94
CA SER A 14 -3.01 -1.02 -6.28
C SER A 14 -3.10 -0.57 -7.75
N VAL A 15 -3.28 -1.50 -8.70
CA VAL A 15 -3.19 -1.17 -10.15
C VAL A 15 -4.52 -1.31 -10.88
N LYS A 16 -5.48 -2.02 -10.31
CA LYS A 16 -6.79 -2.30 -10.90
C LYS A 16 -7.86 -2.31 -9.81
N ASN A 17 -7.97 -1.18 -9.11
CA ASN A 17 -8.91 -1.01 -8.01
C ASN A 17 -10.36 -1.05 -8.52
N SER A 18 -11.26 -1.66 -7.74
CA SER A 18 -12.72 -1.63 -7.94
C SER A 18 -13.39 -1.65 -6.57
N PRO A 19 -14.62 -1.12 -6.44
CA PRO A 19 -15.34 -1.11 -5.16
C PRO A 19 -15.45 -2.50 -4.52
N GLU A 20 -15.74 -3.53 -5.32
CA GLU A 20 -15.90 -4.90 -4.85
C GLU A 20 -14.56 -5.52 -4.38
N LEU A 21 -13.48 -5.27 -5.14
CA LEU A 21 -12.14 -5.72 -4.74
C LEU A 21 -11.67 -5.02 -3.47
N ARG A 22 -11.99 -3.74 -3.33
CA ARG A 22 -11.62 -2.90 -2.19
C ARG A 22 -12.30 -3.37 -0.91
N GLU A 23 -13.61 -3.62 -0.96
CA GLU A 23 -14.36 -4.16 0.17
C GLU A 23 -13.76 -5.51 0.63
N ALA A 24 -13.54 -6.42 -0.33
CA ALA A 24 -12.93 -7.72 -0.03
C ALA A 24 -11.51 -7.57 0.55
N TYR A 25 -10.71 -6.64 0.02
CA TYR A 25 -9.36 -6.35 0.50
C TYR A 25 -9.40 -5.85 1.95
N GLU A 26 -10.24 -4.86 2.25
CA GLU A 26 -10.39 -4.27 3.58
C GLU A 26 -10.82 -5.29 4.63
N GLN A 27 -11.72 -6.22 4.29
CA GLN A 27 -12.15 -7.30 5.19
C GLN A 27 -11.02 -8.28 5.56
N THR A 28 -10.01 -8.44 4.70
CA THR A 28 -8.88 -9.34 4.98
C THR A 28 -7.80 -8.74 5.87
N LEU A 29 -7.71 -7.40 5.93
CA LEU A 29 -6.65 -6.71 6.66
C LEU A 29 -6.65 -6.98 8.18
N PRO A 30 -7.79 -7.01 8.88
CA PRO A 30 -7.83 -7.40 10.29
C PRO A 30 -7.32 -8.82 10.51
N LEU A 31 -7.70 -9.77 9.65
CA LEU A 31 -7.29 -11.17 9.74
C LEU A 31 -5.78 -11.33 9.53
N LEU A 32 -5.21 -10.60 8.56
CA LEU A 32 -3.77 -10.59 8.31
C LEU A 32 -3.00 -9.97 9.49
N SER A 33 -3.53 -8.92 10.08
CA SER A 33 -2.95 -8.25 11.25
C SER A 33 -2.96 -9.16 12.48
N GLU A 34 -4.08 -9.81 12.74
CA GLU A 34 -4.24 -10.78 13.83
C GLU A 34 -3.29 -11.96 13.65
N TYR A 35 -3.26 -12.57 12.46
CA TYR A 35 -2.35 -13.67 12.17
C TYR A 35 -0.88 -13.25 12.32
N SER A 36 -0.49 -12.08 11.83
CA SER A 36 0.89 -11.59 11.94
C SER A 36 1.27 -11.32 13.41
N THR A 37 0.34 -10.80 14.21
CA THR A 37 0.51 -10.58 15.65
C THR A 37 0.66 -11.91 16.37
N TRP A 38 -0.21 -12.87 16.08
CA TRP A 38 -0.16 -14.22 16.66
C TRP A 38 1.18 -14.89 16.33
N VAL A 39 1.60 -14.93 15.06
CA VAL A 39 2.90 -15.53 14.68
C VAL A 39 4.06 -14.84 15.39
N GLY A 40 4.05 -13.50 15.47
CA GLY A 40 5.10 -12.72 16.11
C GLY A 40 5.21 -12.94 17.62
N GLN A 41 4.11 -13.27 18.28
CA GLN A 41 4.01 -13.43 19.74
C GLN A 41 3.92 -14.89 20.19
N HIS A 42 3.92 -15.86 19.27
CA HIS A 42 3.71 -17.26 19.59
C HIS A 42 4.92 -17.88 20.30
N GLU A 43 4.78 -18.14 21.60
CA GLU A 43 5.85 -18.68 22.45
C GLU A 43 6.36 -20.05 21.98
N GLY A 44 5.46 -20.94 21.54
CA GLY A 44 5.85 -22.25 21.03
C GLY A 44 6.70 -22.18 19.75
N LEU A 45 6.48 -21.15 18.91
CA LEU A 45 7.30 -20.96 17.70
C LEU A 45 8.68 -20.43 18.10
N TYR A 46 8.71 -19.48 19.04
CA TYR A 46 9.97 -18.98 19.59
C TYR A 46 10.81 -20.10 20.21
N ASN A 47 10.22 -20.93 21.06
CA ASN A 47 10.91 -22.05 21.71
C ASN A 47 11.43 -23.05 20.66
N ALA A 48 10.63 -23.43 19.66
CA ALA A 48 11.09 -24.33 18.59
C ALA A 48 12.29 -23.75 17.81
N TYR A 49 12.27 -22.45 17.48
CA TYR A 49 13.41 -21.80 16.81
C TYR A 49 14.64 -21.69 17.73
N ARG A 50 14.45 -21.44 19.03
CA ARG A 50 15.52 -21.41 20.01
C ARG A 50 16.17 -22.79 20.17
N ASP A 51 15.36 -23.83 20.30
CA ASP A 51 15.86 -25.19 20.48
C ASP A 51 16.65 -25.66 19.25
N LEU A 52 16.22 -25.26 18.03
CA LEU A 52 16.97 -25.51 16.81
C LEU A 52 18.27 -24.68 16.72
N ARG A 53 18.32 -23.48 17.34
CA ARG A 53 19.53 -22.65 17.44
C ARG A 53 20.55 -23.26 18.39
N ASP A 54 20.08 -23.73 19.54
CA ASP A 54 20.90 -24.10 20.68
C ASP A 54 21.25 -25.61 20.67
N GLY A 55 20.60 -26.40 19.80
CA GLY A 55 20.86 -27.82 19.62
C GLY A 55 22.00 -28.14 18.64
N ASP A 56 22.46 -29.40 18.68
CA ASP A 56 23.63 -29.90 17.94
C ASP A 56 23.49 -29.75 16.41
N HIS A 57 22.25 -29.76 15.91
CA HIS A 57 21.96 -29.63 14.48
C HIS A 57 22.33 -28.25 13.94
N TYR A 58 22.45 -27.22 14.78
CA TYR A 58 22.85 -25.89 14.35
C TYR A 58 24.23 -25.90 13.67
N ALA A 59 25.16 -26.74 14.13
CA ALA A 59 26.49 -26.86 13.53
C ALA A 59 26.42 -27.29 12.05
N THR A 60 25.46 -28.15 11.71
CA THR A 60 25.26 -28.73 10.36
C THR A 60 24.59 -27.78 9.37
N LEU A 61 24.00 -26.67 9.83
CA LEU A 61 23.30 -25.71 8.99
C LEU A 61 24.26 -24.86 8.16
N ASN A 62 23.86 -24.54 6.93
CA ASN A 62 24.58 -23.58 6.09
C ASN A 62 24.38 -22.13 6.57
N LEU A 63 25.19 -21.20 6.05
CA LEU A 63 25.16 -19.81 6.47
C LEU A 63 23.78 -19.14 6.29
N ALA A 64 23.08 -19.44 5.19
CA ALA A 64 21.77 -18.85 4.91
C ALA A 64 20.70 -19.34 5.90
N GLN A 65 20.75 -20.63 6.27
CA GLN A 65 19.86 -21.23 7.27
C GLN A 65 20.13 -20.65 8.65
N LYS A 66 21.40 -20.56 9.07
CA LYS A 66 21.81 -19.94 10.34
C LYS A 66 21.32 -18.50 10.43
N LYS A 67 21.53 -17.69 9.38
CA LYS A 67 21.06 -16.30 9.32
C LYS A 67 19.53 -16.21 9.43
N ARG A 68 18.80 -17.02 8.68
CA ARG A 68 17.32 -17.07 8.76
C ARG A 68 16.85 -17.42 10.17
N LEU A 69 17.49 -18.37 10.82
CA LEU A 69 17.15 -18.83 12.16
C LEU A 69 17.40 -17.74 13.21
N ILE A 70 18.57 -17.09 13.17
CA ILE A 70 18.89 -15.94 14.04
C ILE A 70 17.88 -14.82 13.84
N THR A 71 17.57 -14.46 12.60
CA THR A 71 16.57 -13.41 12.30
C THR A 71 15.19 -13.79 12.85
N ARG A 72 14.76 -15.05 12.70
CA ARG A 72 13.48 -15.52 13.26
C ARG A 72 13.46 -15.45 14.79
N CYS A 73 14.51 -15.94 15.46
CA CYS A 73 14.64 -15.82 16.92
C CYS A 73 14.61 -14.38 17.39
N ALA A 74 15.32 -13.46 16.71
CA ALA A 74 15.35 -12.05 17.07
C ALA A 74 13.97 -11.41 16.97
N ILE A 75 13.26 -11.62 15.86
CA ILE A 75 11.91 -11.08 15.64
C ILE A 75 10.91 -11.60 16.69
N LEU A 76 11.00 -12.89 17.06
CA LEU A 76 10.10 -13.52 18.02
C LEU A 76 10.48 -13.25 19.49
N SER A 77 11.73 -12.87 19.78
CA SER A 77 12.20 -12.59 21.14
C SER A 77 11.67 -11.25 21.68
N PHE A 78 11.58 -10.22 20.82
CA PHE A 78 11.10 -8.89 21.21
C PHE A 78 9.69 -8.92 21.83
N PRO A 79 8.70 -9.62 21.24
CA PRO A 79 7.36 -9.68 21.80
C PRO A 79 7.27 -10.60 23.03
N VAL A 80 8.04 -11.69 23.11
CA VAL A 80 8.05 -12.58 24.30
C VAL A 80 8.56 -11.86 25.55
N LEU A 81 9.59 -11.02 25.42
CA LEU A 81 10.08 -10.17 26.52
C LEU A 81 9.03 -9.17 27.00
N VAL A 82 8.19 -8.66 26.10
CA VAL A 82 7.11 -7.71 26.41
C VAL A 82 5.87 -8.42 26.98
N CYS A 83 5.47 -9.58 26.44
CA CYS A 83 4.35 -10.37 26.92
C CYS A 83 4.61 -10.94 28.33
N ARG A 84 5.83 -11.42 28.60
CA ARG A 84 6.23 -11.86 29.95
C ARG A 84 6.19 -10.74 30.98
N ARG A 85 6.31 -9.48 30.53
CA ARG A 85 6.17 -8.26 31.35
C ARG A 85 4.72 -7.75 31.42
N LYS A 86 3.82 -8.22 30.54
CA LYS A 86 2.43 -7.76 30.34
C LYS A 86 1.34 -8.66 30.94
N ASN A 87 1.68 -9.69 31.70
CA ASN A 87 0.71 -10.30 32.64
C ASN A 87 0.13 -9.28 33.66
N SER A 88 0.53 -8.01 33.61
CA SER A 88 0.06 -6.90 34.43
C SER A 88 -0.54 -5.70 33.69
N SER A 89 -0.64 -5.64 32.35
CA SER A 89 -1.40 -4.53 31.72
C SER A 89 -1.76 -4.73 30.26
N ALA A 90 -2.99 -4.33 29.95
CA ALA A 90 -3.72 -4.41 28.71
C ALA A 90 -2.89 -4.10 27.44
N MET A 91 -3.19 -4.85 26.39
CA MET A 91 -2.66 -4.67 25.06
C MET A 91 -3.17 -3.35 24.48
N VAL A 92 -2.44 -2.25 24.68
CA VAL A 92 -2.67 -0.98 23.97
C VAL A 92 -2.45 -1.23 22.47
N LYS A 93 -3.52 -1.54 21.75
CA LYS A 93 -3.55 -1.48 20.29
C LYS A 93 -3.61 0.00 19.93
N SER A 94 -2.49 0.58 19.51
CA SER A 94 -2.49 1.95 18.98
C SER A 94 -3.40 2.00 17.74
N PRO A 95 -4.38 2.92 17.67
CA PRO A 95 -5.31 3.00 16.54
C PRO A 95 -4.61 3.30 15.21
N LEU A 96 -3.41 3.90 15.24
CA LEU A 96 -2.57 4.16 14.06
C LEU A 96 -1.92 2.90 13.47
N ALA A 97 -1.86 1.79 14.22
CA ALA A 97 -1.31 0.52 13.75
C ALA A 97 -2.38 -0.38 13.10
N CYS A 98 -3.63 0.09 13.00
CA CYS A 98 -4.71 -0.66 12.39
C CYS A 98 -4.61 -0.53 10.86
N PRO A 99 -4.36 -1.62 10.12
CA PRO A 99 -4.12 -1.54 8.68
C PRO A 99 -5.33 -1.00 7.88
N SER A 100 -6.53 -1.03 8.47
CA SER A 100 -7.75 -0.43 7.90
C SER A 100 -7.67 1.10 7.80
N TRP A 101 -6.96 1.77 8.72
CA TRP A 101 -6.81 3.22 8.68
C TRP A 101 -5.85 3.67 7.57
N VAL A 102 -4.75 2.95 7.36
CA VAL A 102 -3.78 3.21 6.27
C VAL A 102 -4.41 3.00 4.90
N THR A 103 -5.33 2.05 4.78
CA THR A 103 -6.02 1.75 3.53
C THR A 103 -7.20 2.68 3.27
N SER A 104 -7.92 3.09 4.31
CA SER A 104 -8.96 4.12 4.22
C SER A 104 -8.40 5.47 3.76
N THR A 105 -7.24 5.89 4.29
CA THR A 105 -6.60 7.14 3.83
C THR A 105 -6.14 7.02 2.38
N ALA A 106 -5.41 5.95 2.02
CA ALA A 106 -4.96 5.73 0.63
C ALA A 106 -6.13 5.71 -0.36
N THR A 107 -7.25 5.11 0.02
CA THR A 107 -8.50 5.09 -0.77
C THR A 107 -9.10 6.47 -0.93
N THR A 108 -9.14 7.26 0.14
CA THR A 108 -9.70 8.62 0.11
C THR A 108 -8.91 9.51 -0.84
N TRP A 109 -7.57 9.37 -0.88
CA TRP A 109 -6.73 10.08 -1.83
C TRP A 109 -6.98 9.61 -3.28
N LEU A 110 -7.06 8.30 -3.51
CA LEU A 110 -7.38 7.73 -4.83
C LEU A 110 -8.73 8.21 -5.36
N ASP A 111 -9.77 8.17 -4.52
CA ASP A 111 -11.11 8.60 -4.91
C ASP A 111 -11.15 10.13 -5.14
N ALA A 112 -10.39 10.92 -4.37
CA ALA A 112 -10.26 12.36 -4.62
C ALA A 112 -9.55 12.66 -5.96
N THR A 113 -8.48 11.94 -6.29
CA THR A 113 -7.76 12.11 -7.56
C THR A 113 -8.59 11.65 -8.76
N MET A 114 -9.31 10.52 -8.64
CA MET A 114 -10.17 10.00 -9.71
C MET A 114 -11.49 10.77 -9.87
N GLY A 115 -11.98 11.39 -8.80
CA GLY A 115 -13.25 12.12 -8.77
C GLY A 115 -13.18 13.54 -9.32
N TRP A 116 -11.99 14.14 -9.40
CA TRP A 116 -11.82 15.48 -9.94
C TRP A 116 -11.66 15.45 -11.46
N THR A 117 -12.55 16.15 -12.16
CA THR A 117 -12.47 16.36 -13.60
C THR A 117 -12.79 17.80 -13.93
N LYS A 118 -12.00 18.44 -14.78
CA LYS A 118 -12.34 19.73 -15.40
C LYS A 118 -12.49 19.51 -16.90
N LEU A 119 -13.71 19.75 -17.41
CA LEU A 119 -13.95 19.81 -18.85
C LEU A 119 -13.57 21.20 -19.34
N VAL A 120 -12.69 21.27 -20.33
CA VAL A 120 -12.33 22.51 -21.01
C VAL A 120 -12.82 22.42 -22.45
N THR A 121 -13.57 23.44 -22.87
CA THR A 121 -14.13 23.54 -24.23
C THR A 121 -13.51 24.66 -25.04
N ASP A 122 -12.72 25.52 -24.40
CA ASP A 122 -12.01 26.63 -25.05
C ASP A 122 -10.56 26.22 -25.34
N ASP A 123 -10.21 26.21 -26.62
CA ASP A 123 -8.86 25.91 -27.12
C ASP A 123 -7.83 26.94 -26.62
N ALA A 124 -8.26 28.19 -26.36
CA ALA A 124 -7.39 29.25 -25.86
C ALA A 124 -6.87 28.99 -24.44
N GLU A 125 -7.65 28.29 -23.59
CA GLU A 125 -7.21 27.89 -22.23
C GLU A 125 -6.14 26.79 -22.25
N LEU A 126 -5.95 26.13 -23.40
CA LEU A 126 -5.04 25.00 -23.59
C LEU A 126 -3.76 25.39 -24.37
N ALA A 127 -3.65 26.67 -24.75
CA ALA A 127 -2.52 27.21 -25.51
C ALA A 127 -1.21 27.10 -24.69
N GLY A 128 -0.30 26.26 -25.16
CA GLY A 128 1.01 26.00 -24.53
C GLY A 128 1.17 24.60 -23.94
N MET A 129 0.11 23.78 -23.91
CA MET A 129 0.23 22.39 -23.48
C MET A 129 0.92 21.50 -24.54
N PRO A 130 1.66 20.47 -24.11
CA PRO A 130 2.22 19.47 -25.01
C PRO A 130 1.12 18.74 -25.80
N GLU A 131 1.35 18.49 -27.08
CA GLU A 131 0.41 17.78 -27.97
C GLU A 131 0.02 16.40 -27.43
N SER A 132 0.95 15.72 -26.75
CA SER A 132 0.69 14.44 -26.07
C SER A 132 -0.31 14.55 -24.92
N ALA A 133 -0.30 15.65 -24.18
CA ALA A 133 -1.23 15.90 -23.08
C ALA A 133 -2.63 16.25 -23.60
N LEU A 134 -2.71 17.04 -24.70
CA LEU A 134 -3.96 17.36 -25.38
C LEU A 134 -4.61 16.09 -25.98
N ALA A 135 -3.83 15.23 -26.62
CA ALA A 135 -4.31 13.97 -27.16
C ALA A 135 -4.85 13.04 -26.06
N ALA A 136 -4.17 12.96 -24.91
CA ALA A 136 -4.61 12.17 -23.76
C ALA A 136 -5.91 12.73 -23.14
N ALA A 137 -6.02 14.05 -22.97
CA ALA A 137 -7.20 14.70 -22.42
C ALA A 137 -8.43 14.56 -23.34
N LYS A 138 -8.23 14.60 -24.66
CA LYS A 138 -9.28 14.35 -25.65
C LYS A 138 -9.74 12.89 -25.63
N ALA A 139 -8.81 11.94 -25.59
CA ALA A 139 -9.14 10.52 -25.48
C ALA A 139 -9.91 10.19 -24.18
N GLN A 140 -9.60 10.89 -23.08
CA GLN A 140 -10.37 10.76 -21.84
C GLN A 140 -11.77 11.38 -21.91
N ALA A 141 -11.93 12.50 -22.62
CA ALA A 141 -13.24 13.11 -22.87
C ALA A 141 -14.12 12.19 -23.73
N GLU A 142 -13.57 11.64 -24.81
CA GLU A 142 -14.24 10.66 -25.68
C GLU A 142 -14.63 9.38 -24.91
N ALA A 143 -13.75 8.88 -24.03
CA ALA A 143 -14.04 7.73 -23.18
C ALA A 143 -15.18 7.97 -22.15
N LYS A 144 -15.48 9.24 -21.86
CA LYS A 144 -16.60 9.67 -21.00
C LYS A 144 -17.77 10.26 -21.78
N GLU A 145 -17.78 10.14 -23.10
CA GLU A 145 -18.81 10.67 -24.01
C GLU A 145 -19.02 12.20 -23.88
N GLN A 146 -17.95 12.96 -23.61
CA GLN A 146 -17.97 14.42 -23.51
C GLN A 146 -17.19 15.07 -24.65
N GLU A 147 -17.70 16.18 -25.20
CA GLU A 147 -17.01 16.97 -26.22
C GLU A 147 -16.11 18.03 -25.56
N GLY A 148 -14.80 17.97 -25.87
CA GLY A 148 -13.78 18.87 -25.34
C GLY A 148 -12.54 18.12 -24.85
N TRP A 149 -11.81 18.70 -23.90
CA TRP A 149 -10.65 18.10 -23.26
C TRP A 149 -10.92 17.89 -21.77
N LEU A 150 -10.79 16.65 -21.31
CA LEU A 150 -11.02 16.30 -19.91
C LEU A 150 -9.69 16.24 -19.16
N LEU A 151 -9.47 17.20 -18.28
CA LEU A 151 -8.30 17.25 -17.41
C LEU A 151 -8.60 16.56 -16.08
N THR A 152 -7.65 15.75 -15.59
CA THR A 152 -7.71 15.06 -14.31
C THR A 152 -6.53 15.43 -13.43
N LEU A 153 -6.62 15.15 -12.13
CA LEU A 153 -5.52 15.32 -11.17
C LEU A 153 -4.50 14.17 -11.21
N ASP A 154 -4.62 13.26 -12.17
CA ASP A 154 -3.63 12.20 -12.34
C ASP A 154 -2.30 12.81 -12.77
N ILE A 155 -1.19 12.27 -12.28
CA ILE A 155 0.17 12.78 -12.50
C ILE A 155 0.46 13.10 -13.98
N PRO A 156 0.13 12.23 -14.97
CA PRO A 156 0.37 12.54 -16.38
C PRO A 156 -0.46 13.70 -16.95
N SER A 157 -1.60 14.05 -16.32
CA SER A 157 -2.43 15.19 -16.71
C SER A 157 -2.11 16.46 -15.91
N TYR A 158 -1.69 16.34 -14.65
CA TYR A 158 -1.35 17.48 -13.79
C TYR A 158 0.01 18.10 -14.12
N LEU A 159 1.05 17.29 -14.36
CA LEU A 159 2.40 17.81 -14.61
C LEU A 159 2.49 18.78 -15.80
N PRO A 160 1.84 18.53 -16.95
CA PRO A 160 1.83 19.48 -18.06
C PRO A 160 1.12 20.80 -17.74
N VAL A 161 0.12 20.78 -16.86
CA VAL A 161 -0.62 21.98 -16.42
C VAL A 161 0.22 22.82 -15.45
N ASP A 162 0.93 22.18 -14.52
CA ASP A 162 1.84 22.86 -13.59
C ASP A 162 3.00 23.53 -14.36
N ASP A 163 3.58 22.82 -15.35
CA ASP A 163 4.62 23.36 -16.23
C ASP A 163 4.12 24.53 -17.10
N LEU A 164 2.85 24.49 -17.53
CA LEU A 164 2.21 25.60 -18.25
C LEU A 164 2.09 26.85 -17.37
N LEU A 165 1.59 26.69 -16.14
CA LEU A 165 1.39 27.80 -15.18
C LEU A 165 2.72 28.40 -14.69
N ARG A 166 3.83 27.67 -14.83
CA ARG A 166 5.16 28.10 -14.44
C ARG A 166 5.86 28.94 -15.50
N GLN A 167 5.37 28.99 -16.74
CA GLN A 167 5.93 29.83 -17.80
C GLN A 167 5.42 31.28 -17.66
N PRO A 168 6.30 32.27 -17.42
CA PRO A 168 5.88 33.66 -17.32
C PRO A 168 5.52 34.18 -18.71
N GLY A 169 4.22 34.26 -19.04
CA GLY A 169 3.78 34.86 -20.30
C GLY A 169 2.34 34.59 -20.77
N ILE A 170 1.55 33.77 -20.07
CA ILE A 170 0.15 33.51 -20.45
C ILE A 170 -0.75 33.81 -19.24
N ALA A 171 -1.09 35.08 -19.10
CA ALA A 171 -2.15 35.61 -18.23
C ALA A 171 -2.82 36.78 -18.96
#